data_AF-A0A2E9TKK7-F1
#
_entry.id   AF-A0A2E9TKK7-F1
#
_cell.length_a   1.000
_cell.length_b   1.000
_cell.length_c   1.000
_cell.angle_alpha   90.00
_cell.angle_beta   90.00
_cell.angle_gamma   90.00
#
_symmetry.space_group_name_H-M   'P 1'
#
loop_
_entity.id
_entity.type
_entity.pdbx_description
1 polymer ?
#
loop_
_entity_poly.entity_id
_entity_poly.type
_entity_poly.pdbx_seq_one_letter_code
_entity_poly.pdbx_strand_id
1 'polypeptide(L)'
;MTTEVQKAREMNYAMQLAGAMDKNWEIEFPPNESEWPDLLIHDGTQQFGLEIREITKDTEARKGSKCKADESRNLQKVRTLVESYYKISSVPLNVSILGDFSDSGRIRDALIKFVNVSQDWSRERIDLDHDLKVYVTRLPKKVGKYTRWQNVNDQVGWVKEVNLEFVRPFVLRGFG
;
A
#
# COMPACT_ATOMS: atom_id res chain seq x y z
N MET A 1 18.35 16.94 -0.44
CA MET A 1 18.24 15.98 -1.57
C MET A 1 17.11 15.02 -1.25
N THR A 2 16.00 15.19 -1.96
CA THR A 2 14.81 14.35 -1.89
C THR A 2 15.15 13.00 -2.53
N THR A 3 14.75 11.88 -1.92
CA THR A 3 15.04 10.55 -2.48
C THR A 3 14.09 10.23 -3.64
N GLU A 4 14.51 9.40 -4.60
CA GLU A 4 13.63 8.91 -5.70
C GLU A 4 12.31 8.31 -5.19
N VAL A 5 12.37 7.66 -4.02
CA VAL A 5 11.19 7.08 -3.35
C VAL A 5 10.23 8.17 -2.88
N GLN A 6 10.76 9.29 -2.36
CA GLN A 6 9.94 10.40 -1.90
C GLN A 6 9.28 11.13 -3.09
N LYS A 7 10.02 11.39 -4.18
CA LYS A 7 9.46 11.95 -5.42
C LYS A 7 8.34 11.08 -5.97
N ALA A 8 8.55 9.76 -6.03
CA ALA A 8 7.52 8.84 -6.49
C ALA A 8 6.25 8.89 -5.61
N ARG A 9 6.38 9.12 -4.30
CA ARG A 9 5.23 9.28 -3.39
C ARG A 9 4.51 10.60 -3.64
N GLU A 10 5.25 11.70 -3.73
CA GLU A 10 4.73 13.03 -4.00
C GLU A 10 3.89 13.06 -5.29
N MET A 11 4.43 12.53 -6.39
CA MET A 11 3.69 12.41 -7.66
C MET A 11 2.41 11.59 -7.52
N ASN A 12 2.47 10.44 -6.83
CA ASN A 12 1.29 9.61 -6.60
C ASN A 12 0.20 10.32 -5.78
N TYR A 13 0.58 11.10 -4.76
CA TYR A 13 -0.38 11.86 -3.98
C TYR A 13 -1.06 12.95 -4.81
N ALA A 14 -0.31 13.67 -5.65
CA ALA A 14 -0.86 14.70 -6.52
C ALA A 14 -1.82 14.14 -7.57
N MET A 15 -1.45 13.02 -8.23
CA MET A 15 -2.32 12.34 -9.19
C MET A 15 -3.64 11.87 -8.55
N GLN A 16 -3.57 11.34 -7.34
CA GLN A 16 -4.78 10.90 -6.62
C GLN A 16 -5.64 12.08 -6.19
N LEU A 17 -5.05 13.19 -5.77
CA LEU A 17 -5.79 14.41 -5.47
C LEU A 17 -6.51 14.93 -6.71
N ALA A 18 -5.84 14.98 -7.87
CA ALA A 18 -6.44 15.36 -9.13
C ALA A 18 -7.65 14.48 -9.47
N GLY A 19 -7.48 13.15 -9.39
CA GLY A 19 -8.56 12.19 -9.64
C GLY A 19 -9.73 12.33 -8.65
N ALA A 20 -9.44 12.52 -7.37
CA ALA A 20 -10.47 12.70 -6.34
C ALA A 20 -11.23 14.03 -6.48
N MET A 21 -10.62 15.04 -7.10
CA MET A 21 -11.24 16.33 -7.42
C MET A 21 -11.90 16.36 -8.81
N ASP A 22 -11.87 15.25 -9.56
CA ASP A 22 -12.32 15.15 -10.96
C ASP A 22 -11.66 16.23 -11.84
N LYS A 23 -10.34 16.39 -11.68
CA LYS A 23 -9.52 17.35 -12.41
C LYS A 23 -8.52 16.63 -13.32
N ASN A 24 -8.38 17.15 -14.54
CA ASN A 24 -7.37 16.72 -15.50
C ASN A 24 -6.13 17.61 -15.37
N TRP A 25 -5.36 17.40 -14.30
CA TRP A 25 -4.12 18.13 -14.07
C TRP A 25 -2.95 17.48 -14.80
N GLU A 26 -2.14 18.30 -15.46
CA GLU A 26 -0.79 17.94 -15.88
C GLU A 26 0.17 18.29 -14.74
N ILE A 27 0.98 17.32 -14.31
CA ILE A 27 1.75 17.37 -13.06
C ILE A 27 3.21 17.10 -13.40
N GLU A 28 4.10 18.02 -13.04
CA GLU A 28 5.54 17.90 -13.27
C GLU A 28 6.37 18.33 -12.06
N PHE A 29 7.61 17.87 -12.01
CA PHE A 29 8.58 18.38 -11.03
C PHE A 29 9.20 19.68 -11.55
N PRO A 30 9.40 20.68 -10.68
CA PRO A 30 10.07 21.91 -11.09
C PRO A 30 11.54 21.65 -11.47
N PRO A 31 12.13 22.51 -12.30
CA PRO A 31 13.54 22.39 -12.70
C PRO A 31 14.52 22.71 -11.55
N ASN A 32 14.09 23.42 -10.50
CA ASN A 32 14.91 23.75 -9.33
C ASN A 32 14.13 23.57 -8.01
N GLU A 33 14.26 22.40 -7.39
CA GLU A 33 13.60 22.04 -6.13
C GLU A 33 13.99 22.89 -4.90
N SER A 34 15.03 23.72 -4.99
CA SER A 34 15.50 24.51 -3.83
C SER A 34 14.71 25.80 -3.64
N GLU A 35 14.04 26.28 -4.69
CA GLU A 35 13.33 27.57 -4.73
C GLU A 35 11.88 27.42 -5.20
N TRP A 36 11.48 26.19 -5.55
CA TRP A 36 10.20 25.88 -6.16
C TRP A 36 9.39 24.91 -5.30
N PRO A 37 8.05 24.95 -5.39
CA PRO A 37 7.16 23.99 -4.76
C PRO A 37 7.44 22.55 -5.19
N ASP A 38 7.07 21.56 -4.37
CA ASP A 38 7.34 20.14 -4.66
C ASP A 38 6.90 19.70 -6.07
N LEU A 39 5.76 20.23 -6.54
CA LEU A 39 5.23 19.97 -7.87
C LEU A 39 4.67 21.24 -8.52
N LEU A 40 4.67 21.26 -9.85
CA LEU A 40 3.97 22.22 -10.68
C LEU A 40 2.75 21.57 -11.32
N ILE A 41 1.62 22.27 -11.24
CA ILE A 41 0.34 21.83 -11.78
C ILE A 41 -0.09 22.77 -12.88
N HIS A 42 -0.46 22.20 -14.02
CA HIS A 42 -1.16 22.90 -15.10
C HIS A 42 -2.57 22.33 -15.21
N ASP A 43 -3.58 23.19 -15.03
CA ASP A 43 -5.00 22.79 -15.12
C ASP A 43 -5.65 23.15 -16.47
N GLY A 44 -4.82 23.56 -17.44
CA GLY A 44 -5.23 24.05 -18.76
C GLY A 44 -5.59 25.53 -18.79
N THR A 45 -5.80 26.18 -17.64
CA THR A 45 -6.12 27.61 -17.54
C THR A 45 -5.08 28.42 -16.79
N GLN A 46 -4.39 27.79 -15.84
CA GLN A 46 -3.39 28.42 -15.00
C GLN A 46 -2.34 27.39 -14.58
N GLN A 47 -1.20 27.92 -14.14
CA GLN A 47 -0.15 27.16 -13.52
C GLN A 47 -0.06 27.55 -12.04
N PHE A 48 0.02 26.56 -11.15
CA PHE A 48 0.23 26.79 -9.72
C PHE A 48 1.16 25.75 -9.11
N GLY A 49 1.76 26.10 -7.98
CA GLY A 49 2.62 25.22 -7.20
C GLY A 49 1.82 24.36 -6.22
N LEU A 50 2.20 23.10 -6.09
CA LEU A 50 1.63 22.17 -5.12
C LEU A 50 2.70 21.71 -4.14
N GLU A 51 2.46 21.98 -2.87
CA GLU A 51 3.27 21.56 -1.72
C GLU A 51 2.67 20.32 -1.09
N ILE A 52 3.49 19.28 -0.89
CA ILE A 52 3.08 17.99 -0.34
C ILE A 52 3.67 17.84 1.05
N ARG A 53 2.79 17.87 2.05
CA ARG A 53 3.16 17.68 3.45
C ARG A 53 2.52 16.41 3.99
N GLU A 54 3.35 15.50 4.49
CA GLU A 54 2.89 14.36 5.27
C GLU A 54 2.66 14.81 6.71
N ILE A 55 1.39 14.90 7.11
CA ILE A 55 1.03 15.21 8.50
C ILE A 55 0.75 13.89 9.21
N THR A 56 1.70 13.43 10.03
CA THR A 56 1.47 12.35 10.97
C THR A 56 0.81 12.92 12.23
N LYS A 57 -0.48 12.66 12.42
CA LYS A 57 -1.10 12.84 13.74
C LYS A 57 -0.66 11.68 14.64
N ASP A 58 0.53 11.79 15.21
CA ASP A 58 0.81 11.12 16.46
C ASP A 58 0.06 11.88 17.57
N THR A 59 -1.23 11.58 17.68
CA THR A 59 -1.90 11.75 18.97
C THR A 59 -1.24 10.75 19.89
N GLU A 60 -0.22 11.18 20.64
CA GLU A 60 0.34 10.45 21.78
C GLU A 60 -0.76 10.29 22.83
N ALA A 61 -1.67 9.34 22.58
CA ALA A 61 -2.44 8.75 23.65
C ALA A 61 -1.42 8.05 24.56
N ARG A 62 -1.52 8.23 25.89
CA ARG A 62 -0.77 7.47 26.92
C ARG A 62 -0.91 5.93 26.80
N LYS A 63 -1.64 5.46 25.80
CA LYS A 63 -1.95 4.08 25.43
C LYS A 63 -1.52 3.96 23.97
N GLY A 64 -0.61 3.04 23.65
CA GLY A 64 0.01 2.96 22.32
C GLY A 64 -0.97 3.08 21.15
N SER A 65 -0.50 3.65 20.04
CA SER A 65 -1.31 3.93 18.84
C SER A 65 -2.15 2.71 18.44
N LYS A 66 -3.46 2.92 18.25
CA LYS A 66 -4.38 1.87 17.78
C LYS A 66 -3.87 1.23 16.48
N CYS A 67 -3.32 2.04 15.58
CA CYS A 67 -2.71 1.56 14.34
C CYS A 67 -1.54 0.62 14.59
N LYS A 68 -0.66 0.91 15.57
CA LYS A 68 0.46 0.03 15.93
C LYS A 68 -0.03 -1.28 16.57
N ALA A 69 -1.12 -1.24 17.34
CA ALA A 69 -1.74 -2.44 17.87
C ALA A 69 -2.37 -3.30 16.76
N ASP A 70 -3.03 -2.68 15.78
CA ASP A 70 -3.59 -3.36 14.60
C ASP A 70 -2.49 -3.98 13.73
N GLU A 71 -1.43 -3.23 13.42
CA GLU A 71 -0.26 -3.70 12.68
C GLU A 71 0.40 -4.92 13.37
N SER A 72 0.60 -4.85 14.70
CA SER A 72 1.14 -5.96 15.48
C SER A 72 0.26 -7.20 15.42
N ARG A 73 -1.06 -7.03 15.55
CA ARG A 73 -2.02 -8.14 15.42
C ARG A 73 -1.99 -8.76 14.02
N ASN A 74 -1.97 -7.94 12.99
CA ASN A 74 -1.92 -8.39 11.61
C ASN A 74 -0.62 -9.14 11.32
N LEU A 75 0.52 -8.64 11.79
CA LEU A 75 1.81 -9.33 11.69
C LEU A 75 1.76 -10.71 12.37
N GLN A 76 1.14 -10.81 13.54
CA GLN A 76 0.98 -12.08 14.23
C GLN A 76 0.11 -13.05 13.42
N LYS A 77 -1.02 -12.59 12.87
CA LYS A 77 -1.88 -13.39 11.99
C LYS A 77 -1.11 -13.90 10.76
N VAL A 78 -0.31 -13.04 10.11
CA VAL A 78 0.53 -13.42 8.95
C VAL A 78 1.53 -14.49 9.35
N ARG A 79 2.21 -14.35 10.49
CA ARG A 79 3.17 -15.36 10.98
C ARG A 79 2.50 -16.72 11.19
N THR A 80 1.34 -16.74 11.85
CA THR A 80 0.58 -17.98 12.05
C THR A 80 0.15 -18.61 10.72
N LEU A 81 -0.26 -17.80 9.74
CA LEU A 81 -0.59 -18.27 8.41
C LEU A 81 0.63 -18.90 7.71
N VAL A 82 1.79 -18.23 7.73
CA VAL A 82 3.06 -18.75 7.17
C VAL A 82 3.43 -20.09 7.80
N GLU A 83 3.38 -20.18 9.13
CA GLU A 83 3.66 -21.43 9.84
C GLU A 83 2.68 -22.54 9.44
N SER A 84 1.38 -22.22 9.37
CA SER A 84 0.35 -23.19 8.99
C SER A 84 0.54 -23.71 7.56
N TYR A 85 0.98 -22.85 6.64
CA TYR A 85 1.30 -23.23 5.27
C TYR A 85 2.53 -24.15 5.22
N TYR A 86 3.61 -23.79 5.92
CA TYR A 86 4.85 -24.57 5.93
C TYR A 86 4.79 -25.88 6.71
N LYS A 87 3.71 -26.12 7.47
CA LYS A 87 3.38 -27.45 8.01
C LYS A 87 2.88 -28.41 6.94
N ILE A 88 2.35 -27.90 5.82
CA ILE A 88 1.74 -28.70 4.75
C ILE A 88 2.62 -28.73 3.50
N SER A 89 3.21 -27.59 3.12
CA SER A 89 4.03 -27.44 1.92
C SER A 89 5.45 -27.00 2.24
N SER A 90 6.42 -27.47 1.46
CA SER A 90 7.81 -26.99 1.51
C SER A 90 8.14 -26.00 0.39
N VAL A 91 7.20 -25.70 -0.50
CA VAL A 91 7.41 -24.79 -1.65
C VAL A 91 7.42 -23.34 -1.16
N PRO A 92 8.45 -22.54 -1.48
CA PRO A 92 8.49 -21.17 -1.02
C PRO A 92 7.61 -20.24 -1.84
N LEU A 93 6.92 -19.33 -1.15
CA LEU A 93 6.00 -18.36 -1.73
C LEU A 93 6.34 -16.95 -1.25
N ASN A 94 6.26 -15.98 -2.17
CA ASN A 94 6.09 -14.58 -1.81
C ASN A 94 4.59 -14.27 -1.84
N VAL A 95 4.04 -13.76 -0.75
CA VAL A 95 2.59 -13.54 -0.58
C VAL A 95 2.34 -12.14 -0.04
N SER A 96 1.43 -11.42 -0.72
CA SER A 96 0.88 -10.15 -0.27
C SER A 96 -0.63 -10.27 -0.15
N ILE A 97 -1.18 -9.92 1.01
CA ILE A 97 -2.60 -10.07 1.36
C ILE A 97 -3.21 -8.68 1.45
N LEU A 98 -4.28 -8.44 0.71
CA LEU A 98 -5.05 -7.21 0.73
C LEU A 98 -6.47 -7.54 1.22
N GLY A 99 -6.89 -6.95 2.34
CA GLY A 99 -8.22 -7.20 2.93
C GLY A 99 -8.19 -7.74 4.35
N ASP A 100 -9.36 -8.04 4.90
CA ASP A 100 -9.48 -8.77 6.17
C ASP A 100 -9.25 -10.26 5.93
N PHE A 101 -8.27 -10.83 6.62
CA PHE A 101 -7.88 -12.23 6.53
C PHE A 101 -8.04 -12.97 7.86
N SER A 102 -9.07 -12.61 8.63
CA SER A 102 -9.39 -13.28 9.89
C SER A 102 -9.62 -14.80 9.71
N ASP A 103 -10.12 -15.24 8.56
CA ASP A 103 -10.10 -16.65 8.14
C ASP A 103 -8.82 -16.99 7.36
N SER A 104 -7.75 -17.26 8.11
CA SER A 104 -6.46 -17.68 7.54
C SER A 104 -6.50 -19.07 6.89
N GLY A 105 -7.50 -19.91 7.21
CA GLY A 105 -7.66 -21.25 6.67
C GLY A 105 -7.97 -21.22 5.17
N ARG A 106 -8.90 -20.36 4.75
CA ARG A 106 -9.24 -20.16 3.34
C ARG A 106 -8.04 -19.72 2.50
N ILE A 107 -7.21 -18.82 3.01
CA ILE A 107 -5.99 -18.38 2.33
C ILE A 107 -5.01 -19.54 2.19
N ARG A 108 -4.72 -20.25 3.28
CA ARG A 108 -3.82 -21.40 3.27
C ARG A 108 -4.24 -22.42 2.22
N ASP A 109 -5.52 -22.79 2.19
CA ASP A 109 -6.02 -23.82 1.28
C ASP A 109 -5.93 -23.37 -0.18
N ALA A 110 -6.17 -22.09 -0.46
CA ALA A 110 -5.99 -21.52 -1.79
C ALA A 110 -4.51 -21.49 -2.22
N LEU A 111 -3.59 -21.17 -1.31
CA LEU A 111 -2.15 -21.23 -1.58
C LEU A 111 -1.68 -22.67 -1.85
N ILE A 112 -2.23 -23.67 -1.15
CA ILE A 112 -1.93 -25.08 -1.41
C ILE A 112 -2.42 -25.49 -2.80
N LYS A 113 -3.62 -25.07 -3.20
CA LYS A 113 -4.12 -25.31 -4.56
C LYS A 113 -3.20 -24.68 -5.61
N PHE A 114 -2.81 -23.43 -5.40
CA PHE A 114 -1.89 -22.71 -6.29
C PHE A 114 -0.56 -23.44 -6.47
N VAL A 115 0.09 -23.91 -5.40
CA VAL A 115 1.40 -24.58 -5.53
C VAL A 115 1.35 -25.93 -6.20
N ASN A 116 0.21 -26.62 -6.17
CA ASN A 116 0.06 -27.92 -6.82
C ASN A 116 0.00 -27.80 -8.34
N VAL A 117 -0.40 -26.64 -8.88
CA VAL A 117 -0.58 -26.42 -10.32
C VAL A 117 0.42 -25.43 -10.93
N SER A 118 1.07 -24.61 -10.12
CA SER A 118 2.00 -23.57 -10.59
C SER A 118 3.44 -24.05 -10.74
N GLN A 119 4.22 -23.35 -11.56
CA GLN A 119 5.67 -23.53 -11.70
C GLN A 119 6.44 -22.38 -11.04
N ASP A 120 7.76 -22.54 -10.89
CA ASP A 120 8.60 -21.50 -10.31
C ASP A 120 8.43 -20.17 -11.08
N TRP A 121 8.34 -19.07 -10.33
CA TRP A 121 8.04 -17.70 -10.79
C TRP A 121 6.64 -17.45 -11.33
N SER A 122 5.75 -18.45 -11.33
CA SER A 122 4.34 -18.22 -11.60
C SER A 122 3.76 -17.24 -10.57
N ARG A 123 2.98 -16.28 -11.05
CA ARG A 123 2.32 -15.26 -10.24
C ARG A 123 0.82 -15.29 -10.51
N GLU A 124 0.03 -15.19 -9.45
CA GLU A 124 -1.42 -15.17 -9.54
C GLU A 124 -2.02 -14.19 -8.51
N ARG A 125 -3.16 -13.59 -8.87
CA ARG A 125 -4.06 -12.93 -7.93
C ARG A 125 -5.21 -13.87 -7.65
N ILE A 126 -5.34 -14.31 -6.41
CA ILE A 126 -6.44 -15.14 -5.93
C ILE A 126 -7.46 -14.22 -5.25
N ASP A 127 -8.63 -14.10 -5.87
CA ASP A 127 -9.76 -13.37 -5.29
C ASP A 127 -10.58 -14.35 -4.44
N LEU A 128 -10.55 -14.18 -3.11
CA LEU A 128 -11.22 -15.10 -2.16
C LEU A 128 -12.61 -14.61 -1.76
N ASP A 129 -12.79 -13.28 -1.69
CA ASP A 129 -14.05 -12.56 -1.50
C ASP A 129 -13.89 -11.14 -2.08
N HIS A 130 -14.96 -10.32 -2.09
CA HIS A 130 -14.96 -8.96 -2.63
C HIS A 130 -13.77 -8.12 -2.12
N ASP A 131 -13.48 -8.21 -0.83
CA ASP A 131 -12.47 -7.40 -0.16
C ASP A 131 -11.17 -8.13 0.14
N LEU A 132 -11.10 -9.44 -0.10
CA LEU A 132 -9.93 -10.26 0.21
C LEU A 132 -9.24 -10.77 -1.07
N LYS A 133 -8.06 -10.22 -1.33
CA LYS A 133 -7.23 -10.54 -2.49
C LYS A 133 -5.85 -11.00 -2.02
N VAL A 134 -5.37 -12.08 -2.60
CA VAL A 134 -4.05 -12.64 -2.28
C VAL A 134 -3.21 -12.65 -3.54
N TYR A 135 -2.11 -11.90 -3.52
CA TYR A 135 -1.11 -11.92 -4.58
C TYR A 135 -0.04 -12.92 -4.17
N VAL A 136 0.15 -13.96 -4.97
CA VAL A 136 1.11 -15.02 -4.70
C VAL A 136 2.09 -15.16 -5.86
N THR A 137 3.36 -15.35 -5.53
CA THR A 137 4.39 -15.76 -6.48
C THR A 137 5.08 -17.01 -5.96
N ARG A 138 5.15 -18.05 -6.78
CA ARG A 138 5.94 -19.25 -6.47
C ARG A 138 7.42 -18.94 -6.61
N LEU A 139 8.20 -19.23 -5.58
CA LEU A 139 9.64 -19.05 -5.59
C LEU A 139 10.35 -20.40 -5.84
N PRO A 140 11.56 -20.38 -6.41
CA PRO A 140 12.35 -21.60 -6.55
C PRO A 140 12.70 -22.23 -5.20
N LYS A 141 12.73 -23.57 -5.14
CA LYS A 141 13.04 -24.33 -3.91
C LYS A 141 14.36 -23.90 -3.23
N LYS A 142 15.36 -23.46 -4.01
CA LYS A 142 16.65 -22.97 -3.50
C LYS A 142 16.54 -21.76 -2.55
N VAL A 143 15.43 -21.03 -2.58
CA VAL A 143 15.18 -19.91 -1.67
C VAL A 143 14.98 -20.39 -0.23
N GLY A 144 14.59 -21.66 -0.03
CA GLY A 144 14.23 -22.16 1.30
C GLY A 144 12.98 -21.48 1.84
N LYS A 145 12.65 -21.67 3.12
CA LYS A 145 11.44 -21.07 3.72
C LYS A 145 11.48 -19.54 3.60
N TYR A 146 10.46 -18.96 2.97
CA TYR A 146 10.30 -17.52 2.79
C TYR A 146 9.15 -17.02 3.65
N THR A 147 9.47 -16.29 4.72
CA THR A 147 8.50 -15.86 5.74
C THR A 147 8.12 -14.39 5.67
N ARG A 148 8.64 -13.65 4.70
CA ARG A 148 8.41 -12.20 4.53
C ARG A 148 7.08 -11.91 3.81
N TRP A 149 6.02 -12.60 4.23
CA TRP A 149 4.67 -12.35 3.71
C TRP A 149 4.16 -11.02 4.28
N GLN A 150 3.30 -10.34 3.54
CA GLN A 150 2.92 -8.98 3.83
C GLN A 150 1.40 -8.82 3.90
N ASN A 151 0.93 -8.05 4.88
CA ASN A 151 -0.39 -7.45 4.84
C ASN A 151 -0.27 -6.07 4.18
N VAL A 152 -0.90 -5.89 3.03
CA VAL A 152 -0.84 -4.65 2.25
C VAL A 152 -1.54 -3.51 2.98
N ASN A 153 -2.55 -3.80 3.82
CA ASN A 153 -3.24 -2.77 4.61
C ASN A 153 -2.31 -2.04 5.60
N ASP A 154 -1.21 -2.68 6.01
CA ASP A 154 -0.27 -2.11 6.98
C ASP A 154 0.90 -1.37 6.29
N GLN A 155 0.97 -1.39 4.95
CA GLN A 155 2.02 -0.68 4.22
C GLN A 155 1.58 0.72 3.82
N VAL A 156 2.33 1.72 4.30
CA VAL A 156 2.20 3.11 3.87
C VAL A 156 2.65 3.21 2.40
N GLY A 157 1.72 3.52 1.50
CA GLY A 157 2.00 3.67 0.06
C GLY A 157 0.98 3.03 -0.88
N TRP A 158 0.07 2.18 -0.38
CA TRP A 158 -1.11 1.73 -1.12
C TRP A 158 -2.32 2.51 -0.61
N VAL A 159 -2.50 3.73 -1.12
CA VAL A 159 -3.66 4.56 -0.80
C VAL A 159 -4.88 3.89 -1.44
N LYS A 160 -5.82 3.45 -0.60
CA LYS A 160 -7.01 2.72 -1.02
C LYS A 160 -8.02 3.62 -1.74
N GLU A 161 -8.00 4.90 -1.40
CA GLU A 161 -8.67 6.06 -2.01
C GLU A 161 -8.48 7.22 -1.02
N VAL A 162 -8.30 8.44 -1.50
CA VAL A 162 -8.22 9.63 -0.64
C VAL A 162 -9.61 9.91 -0.07
N ASN A 163 -9.77 9.82 1.27
CA ASN A 163 -11.04 10.19 1.90
C ASN A 163 -11.26 11.71 1.77
N LEU A 164 -12.13 12.10 0.84
CA LEU A 164 -12.44 13.49 0.54
C LEU A 164 -13.01 14.25 1.75
N GLU A 165 -13.77 13.60 2.64
CA GLU A 165 -14.29 14.25 3.86
C GLU A 165 -13.17 14.63 4.83
N PHE A 166 -12.12 13.80 4.90
CA PHE A 166 -10.94 14.10 5.71
C PHE A 166 -10.12 15.26 5.12
N VAL A 167 -10.00 15.34 3.80
CA VAL A 167 -9.13 16.32 3.11
C VAL A 167 -9.79 17.69 2.92
N ARG A 168 -11.12 17.74 2.75
CA ARG A 168 -11.88 18.99 2.50
C ARG A 168 -11.53 20.17 3.43
N PRO A 169 -11.39 20.00 4.76
CA PRO A 169 -11.05 21.10 5.66
C PRO A 169 -9.67 21.72 5.42
N PHE A 170 -8.74 20.99 4.80
CA PHE A 170 -7.38 21.43 4.54
C PHE A 170 -7.25 22.13 3.18
N VAL A 171 -8.10 21.80 2.21
CA VAL A 171 -8.11 22.42 0.87
C VAL A 171 -8.88 23.74 0.84
N LEU A 172 -9.95 23.87 1.63
CA LEU A 172 -10.82 25.05 1.60
C LEU A 172 -10.35 26.22 2.48
N ARG A 173 -9.23 26.10 3.21
CA ARG A 173 -8.65 27.20 4.00
C ARG A 173 -7.64 28.08 3.23
N GLY A 174 -7.36 27.77 1.96
CA GLY A 174 -6.40 28.51 1.13
C GLY A 174 -7.01 29.61 0.25
N PHE A 175 -8.34 29.79 0.24
CA PHE A 175 -9.02 30.84 -0.51
C PHE A 175 -9.82 31.72 0.45
N GLY A 176 -9.13 32.67 1.07
CA GLY A 176 -9.70 33.74 1.90
C GLY A 176 -8.75 34.92 1.89
#